data_AF-A0A942W2D6-F1
#
_entry.id   AF-A0A942W2D6-F1
#
_cell.length_a   1.000
_cell.length_b   1.000
_cell.length_c   1.000
_cell.angle_alpha   90.00
_cell.angle_beta   90.00
_cell.angle_gamma   90.00
#
_symmetry.space_group_name_H-M   'P 1'
#
loop_
_entity.id
_entity.type
_entity.pdbx_description
1 polymer ?
#
loop_
_entity_poly.entity_id
_entity_poly.type
_entity_poly.pdbx_seq_one_letter_code
_entity_poly.pdbx_strand_id
1 'polypeptide(L)'
;MEQENRIRRNRRTGLVLGCLIALTLLFIWGNSMRNASASGAMSGSVRVWLESLLHIPIDEFLLRKAAHFSEYALLGAELSLLLSLLSDRRGAPLAHGRNLIDFPALGFLAAAIDETIQIFTGRGSSLLDVWLDTAGCLTGFFLVFLIFKIVRSKHHAKP
;
A
#
# COMPACT_ATOMS: atom_id res chain seq x y z
N MET A 1 -32.23 -14.07 6.45
CA MET A 1 -31.13 -14.96 6.03
C MET A 1 -30.10 -14.25 5.14
N GLU A 2 -30.50 -13.63 4.03
CA GLU A 2 -29.56 -12.98 3.09
C GLU A 2 -28.81 -11.77 3.67
N GLN A 3 -29.50 -10.88 4.40
CA GLN A 3 -28.85 -9.74 5.06
C GLN A 3 -27.83 -10.18 6.12
N GLU A 4 -28.17 -11.21 6.90
CA GLU A 4 -27.29 -11.75 7.93
C GLU A 4 -26.03 -12.38 7.32
N ASN A 5 -26.18 -13.11 6.22
CA ASN A 5 -25.06 -13.65 5.44
C ASN A 5 -24.18 -12.54 4.86
N ARG A 6 -24.77 -11.43 4.37
CA ARG A 6 -24.02 -10.25 3.88
C ARG A 6 -23.18 -9.62 4.98
N ILE A 7 -23.77 -9.42 6.17
CA ILE A 7 -23.07 -8.84 7.33
C ILE A 7 -21.91 -9.75 7.77
N ARG A 8 -22.15 -11.06 7.90
CA ARG A 8 -21.11 -12.04 8.28
C ARG A 8 -19.96 -12.06 7.27
N ARG A 9 -20.27 -12.05 5.96
CA ARG A 9 -19.26 -11.98 4.88
C ARG A 9 -18.44 -10.71 4.97
N ASN A 10 -19.08 -9.54 5.05
CA ASN A 10 -18.39 -8.27 5.16
C ASN A 10 -17.53 -8.20 6.43
N ARG A 11 -17.92 -8.87 7.53
CA ARG A 11 -17.09 -8.95 8.74
C ARG A 11 -15.83 -9.77 8.52
N ARG A 12 -15.95 -10.95 7.89
CA ARG A 12 -14.80 -11.79 7.55
C ARG A 12 -13.85 -11.09 6.60
N THR A 13 -14.36 -10.46 5.54
CA THR A 13 -13.54 -9.70 4.59
C THR A 13 -12.80 -8.56 5.27
N GLY A 14 -13.44 -7.81 6.17
CA GLY A 14 -12.79 -6.74 6.91
C GLY A 14 -11.68 -7.25 7.85
N LEU A 15 -11.88 -8.40 8.50
CA LEU A 15 -10.85 -9.03 9.32
C LEU A 15 -9.66 -9.48 8.47
N VAL A 16 -9.91 -10.15 7.34
CA VAL A 16 -8.85 -10.58 6.42
C VAL A 16 -8.05 -9.39 5.91
N LEU A 17 -8.71 -8.32 5.46
CA LEU A 17 -8.04 -7.09 5.01
C LEU A 17 -7.24 -6.44 6.14
N GLY A 18 -7.78 -6.39 7.36
CA GLY A 18 -7.05 -5.88 8.52
C GLY A 18 -5.78 -6.68 8.83
N CYS A 19 -5.86 -8.02 8.74
CA CYS A 19 -4.69 -8.88 8.89
C CYS A 19 -3.66 -8.65 7.78
N LEU A 20 -4.10 -8.52 6.52
CA LEU A 20 -3.21 -8.24 5.39
C LEU A 20 -2.48 -6.91 5.56
N ILE A 21 -3.20 -5.84 5.90
CA ILE A 21 -2.60 -4.52 6.18
C ILE A 21 -1.55 -4.61 7.29
N ALA A 22 -1.86 -5.33 8.37
CA ALA A 22 -0.91 -5.53 9.45
C ALA A 22 0.36 -6.28 8.98
N LEU A 23 0.20 -7.32 8.16
CA LEU A 23 1.34 -8.05 7.57
C LEU A 23 2.15 -7.16 6.62
N THR A 24 1.50 -6.35 5.80
CA THR A 24 2.14 -5.38 4.89
C THR A 24 2.97 -4.37 5.69
N LEU A 25 2.40 -3.78 6.76
CA LEU A 25 3.12 -2.84 7.62
C LEU A 25 4.30 -3.51 8.35
N LEU A 26 4.11 -4.72 8.88
CA LEU A 26 5.18 -5.49 9.52
C LEU A 26 6.31 -5.81 8.53
N PHE A 27 5.97 -6.07 7.27
CA PHE A 27 6.96 -6.30 6.23
C PHE A 27 7.76 -5.03 5.90
N ILE A 28 7.07 -3.91 5.65
CA ILE A 28 7.69 -2.60 5.37
C ILE A 28 8.61 -2.18 6.51
N TRP A 29 8.06 -2.04 7.72
CA TRP A 29 8.81 -1.61 8.89
C TRP A 29 9.87 -2.64 9.30
N GLY A 30 9.61 -3.93 9.06
CA GLY A 30 10.60 -5.01 9.22
C GLY A 30 11.81 -4.85 8.32
N ASN A 31 11.62 -4.39 7.08
CA ASN A 31 12.71 -4.06 6.17
C ASN A 31 13.46 -2.80 6.60
N SER A 32 12.76 -1.83 7.18
CA SER A 32 13.37 -0.59 7.69
C SER A 32 14.14 -0.75 8.98
N MET A 33 13.82 -1.75 9.81
CA MET A 33 14.62 -2.14 10.97
C MET A 33 15.98 -2.76 10.60
N ARG A 34 16.21 -3.09 9.32
CA ARG A 34 17.49 -3.65 8.86
C ARG A 34 18.50 -2.54 8.62
N ASN A 35 19.71 -2.74 9.13
CA ASN A 35 20.84 -1.84 8.88
C ASN A 35 21.20 -1.75 7.37
N ALA A 36 22.03 -0.76 7.02
CA ALA A 36 22.37 -0.46 5.63
C ALA A 36 23.01 -1.65 4.88
N SER A 37 23.86 -2.44 5.54
CA SER A 37 24.53 -3.58 4.92
C SER A 37 23.58 -4.75 4.64
N ALA A 38 22.70 -5.10 5.58
CA ALA A 38 21.69 -6.14 5.39
C ALA A 38 20.66 -5.74 4.32
N SER A 39 20.29 -4.46 4.28
CA SER A 39 19.41 -3.91 3.24
C SER A 39 20.08 -3.97 1.87
N GLY A 40 21.35 -3.57 1.76
CA GLY A 40 22.13 -3.62 0.52
C GLY A 40 22.33 -5.05 -0.01
N ALA A 41 22.60 -6.02 0.86
CA ALA A 41 22.73 -7.42 0.46
C ALA A 41 21.43 -7.98 -0.14
N MET A 42 20.28 -7.58 0.40
CA MET A 42 18.97 -7.98 -0.11
C MET A 42 18.68 -7.34 -1.47
N SER A 43 18.84 -6.01 -1.60
CA SER A 43 18.65 -5.32 -2.87
C SER A 43 19.61 -5.81 -3.95
N GLY A 44 20.87 -6.08 -3.59
CA GLY A 44 21.86 -6.66 -4.49
C GLY A 44 21.45 -8.05 -4.99
N SER A 45 20.90 -8.91 -4.13
CA SER A 45 20.42 -10.24 -4.54
C SER A 45 19.25 -10.14 -5.52
N VAL A 46 18.27 -9.27 -5.23
CA VAL A 46 17.13 -9.02 -6.13
C VAL A 46 17.58 -8.41 -7.44
N ARG A 47 18.54 -7.47 -7.39
CA ARG A 47 19.13 -6.84 -8.56
C ARG A 47 19.77 -7.87 -9.48
N VAL A 48 20.66 -8.72 -8.97
CA VAL A 48 21.33 -9.76 -9.78
C VAL A 48 20.32 -10.67 -10.44
N TRP A 49 19.28 -11.07 -9.70
CA TRP A 49 18.20 -11.89 -10.26
C TRP A 49 17.45 -11.15 -11.39
N LEU A 50 17.07 -9.89 -11.20
CA LEU A 50 16.39 -9.10 -12.23
C LEU A 50 17.27 -8.82 -13.46
N GLU A 51 18.55 -8.50 -13.27
CA GLU A 51 19.50 -8.29 -14.37
C GLU A 51 19.67 -9.58 -15.18
N SER A 52 19.70 -10.75 -14.52
CA SER A 52 19.75 -12.05 -15.20
C SER A 52 18.49 -12.37 -16.00
N LEU A 53 17.33 -11.91 -15.52
CA LEU A 53 16.04 -12.13 -16.18
C LEU A 53 15.85 -11.19 -17.38
N LEU A 54 16.13 -9.90 -17.17
CA LEU A 54 15.82 -8.83 -18.13
C LEU A 54 16.99 -8.51 -19.08
N HIS A 55 18.20 -8.99 -18.80
CA HIS A 55 19.42 -8.72 -19.56
C HIS A 55 19.74 -7.22 -19.73
N ILE A 56 19.32 -6.40 -18.76
CA ILE A 56 19.59 -4.96 -18.70
C ILE A 56 20.21 -4.60 -17.34
N PRO A 57 21.11 -3.61 -17.28
CA PRO A 57 21.64 -3.12 -16.01
C PRO A 57 20.54 -2.43 -15.20
N ILE A 58 20.52 -2.68 -13.89
CA ILE A 58 19.53 -2.10 -12.98
C ILE A 58 20.25 -1.28 -11.92
N ASP A 59 19.85 -0.02 -11.78
CA ASP A 59 20.36 0.84 -10.73
C ASP A 59 19.80 0.41 -9.37
N GLU A 60 20.68 0.12 -8.41
CA GLU A 60 20.29 -0.41 -7.09
C GLU A 60 19.50 0.63 -6.27
N PHE A 61 19.86 1.91 -6.42
CA PHE A 61 19.14 2.98 -5.74
C PHE A 61 17.71 3.09 -6.27
N LEU A 62 17.52 3.10 -7.59
CA LEU A 62 16.20 3.11 -8.21
C LEU A 62 15.39 1.85 -7.87
N LEU A 63 16.02 0.68 -7.87
CA LEU A 63 15.36 -0.58 -7.50
C LEU A 63 14.79 -0.51 -6.08
N ARG A 64 15.56 0.02 -5.13
CA ARG A 64 15.09 0.20 -3.75
C ARG A 64 13.94 1.19 -3.67
N LYS A 65 14.03 2.33 -4.36
CA LYS A 65 12.94 3.33 -4.41
C LYS A 65 11.67 2.76 -5.04
N ALA A 66 11.81 1.97 -6.10
CA ALA A 66 10.69 1.29 -6.74
C ALA A 66 10.06 0.23 -5.81
N ALA A 67 10.87 -0.52 -5.05
CA ALA A 67 10.39 -1.49 -4.08
C ALA A 67 9.54 -0.81 -2.99
N HIS A 68 10.08 0.20 -2.31
CA HIS A 68 9.34 0.95 -1.28
C HIS A 68 8.07 1.59 -1.87
N PHE A 69 8.16 2.26 -3.01
CA PHE A 69 6.99 2.81 -3.70
C PHE A 69 5.91 1.74 -3.97
N SER A 70 6.31 0.53 -4.40
CA SER A 70 5.39 -0.57 -4.68
C SER A 70 4.77 -1.17 -3.41
N GLU A 71 5.53 -1.27 -2.32
CA GLU A 71 5.04 -1.71 -1.01
C GLU A 71 3.97 -0.74 -0.48
N TYR A 72 4.24 0.56 -0.59
CA TYR A 72 3.26 1.58 -0.21
C TYR A 72 2.06 1.62 -1.16
N ALA A 73 2.24 1.36 -2.46
CA ALA A 73 1.13 1.19 -3.38
C ALA A 73 0.23 0.01 -3.02
N LEU A 74 0.80 -1.11 -2.58
CA LEU A 74 0.02 -2.22 -2.03
C LEU A 74 -0.76 -1.80 -0.79
N LEU A 75 -0.10 -1.16 0.19
CA LEU A 75 -0.74 -0.65 1.41
C LEU A 75 -1.91 0.30 1.08
N GLY A 76 -1.71 1.20 0.12
CA GLY A 76 -2.74 2.12 -0.34
C GLY A 76 -3.94 1.41 -0.95
N ALA A 77 -3.70 0.36 -1.75
CA ALA A 77 -4.78 -0.46 -2.30
C ALA A 77 -5.57 -1.19 -1.21
N GLU A 78 -4.89 -1.78 -0.22
CA GLU A 78 -5.53 -2.50 0.89
C GLU A 78 -6.38 -1.56 1.77
N LEU A 79 -5.84 -0.39 2.13
CA LEU A 79 -6.56 0.64 2.87
C LEU A 79 -7.80 1.12 2.12
N SER A 80 -7.70 1.29 0.79
CA SER A 80 -8.82 1.66 -0.07
C SER A 80 -9.95 0.63 -0.02
N LEU A 81 -9.60 -0.66 -0.10
CA LEU A 81 -10.57 -1.76 0.00
C LEU A 81 -11.24 -1.82 1.37
N LEU A 82 -10.46 -1.66 2.45
CA LEU A 82 -10.98 -1.66 3.82
C LEU A 82 -11.95 -0.49 4.04
N LEU A 83 -11.57 0.72 3.63
CA LEU A 83 -12.42 1.91 3.77
C LEU A 83 -13.68 1.82 2.91
N SER A 84 -13.59 1.21 1.72
CA SER A 84 -14.76 0.93 0.88
C SER A 84 -15.76 0.02 1.59
N LEU A 85 -15.27 -1.02 2.26
CA LEU A 85 -16.10 -1.94 3.03
C LEU A 85 -16.71 -1.28 4.28
N LEU A 86 -16.00 -0.37 4.93
CA LEU A 86 -16.50 0.39 6.08
C LEU A 86 -17.52 1.46 5.68
N SER A 87 -17.34 2.10 4.52
CA SER A 87 -18.27 3.10 3.97
C SER A 87 -19.61 2.45 3.62
N ASP A 88 -19.58 1.27 2.98
CA ASP A 88 -20.77 0.45 2.67
C ASP A 88 -21.57 0.10 3.94
N ARG A 89 -20.89 -0.23 5.05
CA ARG A 89 -21.53 -0.53 6.35
C ARG A 89 -22.28 0.66 6.95
N ARG A 90 -21.78 1.88 6.71
CA ARG A 90 -22.34 3.13 7.27
C ARG A 90 -23.42 3.74 6.37
N GLY A 91 -23.70 3.14 5.22
CA GLY A 91 -24.61 3.71 4.21
C GLY A 91 -24.09 5.02 3.60
N ALA A 92 -22.81 5.33 3.81
CA ALA A 92 -22.17 6.52 3.28
C ALA A 92 -21.59 6.21 1.90
N PRO A 93 -21.97 6.94 0.84
CA PRO A 93 -21.32 6.80 -0.46
C PRO A 93 -19.82 7.02 -0.30
N LEU A 94 -19.03 6.13 -0.91
CA LEU A 94 -17.57 6.24 -1.07
C LEU A 94 -17.09 7.64 -1.52
N ALA A 95 -17.98 8.41 -2.15
CA ALA A 95 -17.77 9.74 -2.70
C ALA A 95 -17.88 10.91 -1.69
N HIS A 96 -18.23 10.69 -0.42
CA HIS A 96 -18.19 11.78 0.56
C HIS A 96 -16.73 12.07 0.94
N GLY A 97 -16.25 13.27 0.63
CA GLY A 97 -14.84 13.70 0.64
C GLY A 97 -14.02 13.49 1.92
N ARG A 98 -14.62 12.96 2.99
CA ARG A 98 -13.92 12.53 4.21
C ARG A 98 -12.88 11.43 3.94
N ASN A 99 -13.18 10.49 3.04
CA ASN A 99 -12.24 9.43 2.65
C ASN A 99 -11.03 9.94 1.85
N LEU A 100 -11.10 11.12 1.22
CA LEU A 100 -10.02 11.69 0.41
C LEU A 100 -8.94 12.38 1.25
N ILE A 101 -9.23 12.73 2.51
CA ILE A 101 -8.29 13.37 3.44
C ILE A 101 -7.75 12.36 4.46
N ASP A 102 -8.61 11.44 4.95
CA ASP A 102 -8.18 10.39 5.88
C ASP A 102 -7.17 9.42 5.21
N PHE A 103 -7.28 9.24 3.89
CA PHE A 103 -6.44 8.32 3.12
C PHE A 103 -4.96 8.76 3.01
N PRO A 104 -4.62 9.97 2.52
CA PRO A 104 -3.23 10.42 2.46
C PRO A 104 -2.58 10.52 3.84
N ALA A 105 -3.36 10.84 4.88
CA ALA A 105 -2.83 11.00 6.24
C ALA A 105 -2.31 9.67 6.82
N LEU A 106 -3.01 8.56 6.62
CA LEU A 106 -2.55 7.23 7.08
C LEU A 106 -1.32 6.75 6.32
N GLY A 107 -1.30 6.94 4.99
CA GLY A 107 -0.13 6.62 4.17
C GLY A 107 1.09 7.44 4.57
N PHE A 108 0.91 8.75 4.74
CA PHE A 108 1.97 9.65 5.19
C PHE A 108 2.49 9.28 6.58
N LEU A 109 1.60 8.98 7.53
CA LEU A 109 2.02 8.57 8.87
C LEU A 109 2.82 7.26 8.83
N ALA A 110 2.38 6.27 8.04
CA ALA A 110 3.12 5.03 7.88
C ALA A 110 4.50 5.25 7.24
N ALA A 111 4.63 6.15 6.26
CA ALA A 111 5.89 6.54 5.63
C ALA A 111 6.81 7.32 6.59
N ALA A 112 6.24 8.23 7.38
CA ALA A 112 6.99 8.96 8.40
C ALA A 112 7.51 8.04 9.52
N ILE A 113 6.71 7.06 9.95
CA ILE A 113 7.14 6.02 10.90
C ILE A 113 8.27 5.19 10.30
N ASP A 114 8.15 4.80 9.03
CA ASP A 114 9.18 4.02 8.35
C ASP A 114 10.53 4.74 8.32
N GLU A 115 10.54 5.99 7.86
CA GLU A 115 11.74 6.83 7.87
C GLU A 115 12.28 7.07 9.29
N THR A 116 11.39 7.21 10.28
CA THR A 116 11.78 7.31 11.69
C THR A 116 12.50 6.05 12.17
N ILE A 117 12.00 4.85 11.81
CA ILE A 117 12.67 3.58 12.11
C ILE A 117 14.05 3.53 11.45
N GLN A 118 14.16 3.97 10.18
CA GLN A 118 15.43 3.97 9.46
C GLN A 118 16.49 4.84 10.15
N ILE A 119 16.13 5.99 10.73
CA ILE A 119 17.03 6.84 11.53
C ILE A 119 17.66 6.03 12.67
N PHE A 120 16.86 5.23 13.40
CA PHE A 120 17.34 4.43 14.52
C PHE A 120 18.23 3.25 14.10
N THR A 121 18.29 2.90 12.82
CA THR A 121 19.14 1.83 12.28
C THR A 121 20.46 2.32 11.67
N GLY A 122 20.73 3.63 11.76
CA GLY A 122 21.91 4.25 11.17
C GLY A 122 21.84 4.38 9.65
N ARG A 123 20.64 4.32 9.06
CA ARG A 123 20.40 4.58 7.64
C ARG A 123 20.08 6.06 7.43
N GLY A 124 20.43 6.58 6.26
CA GLY A 124 20.05 7.93 5.88
C GLY A 124 18.54 8.01 5.69
N SER A 125 17.90 8.95 6.39
CA SER A 125 16.48 9.27 6.22
C SER A 125 16.30 10.52 5.38
N SER A 126 15.22 10.59 4.61
CA SER A 126 14.92 11.75 3.76
C SER A 126 13.43 12.07 3.75
N LEU A 127 13.10 13.36 3.83
CA LEU A 127 11.72 13.80 3.61
C LEU A 127 11.24 13.45 2.21
N LEU A 128 12.13 13.41 1.21
CA LEU A 128 11.75 12.97 -0.14
C LEU A 128 11.31 11.51 -0.18
N ASP A 129 11.81 10.69 0.74
CA ASP A 129 11.46 9.27 0.83
C ASP A 129 10.05 9.13 1.41
N VAL A 130 9.73 9.90 2.47
CA VAL A 130 8.36 10.03 2.98
C VAL A 130 7.39 10.44 1.86
N TRP A 131 7.77 11.44 1.06
CA TRP A 131 6.91 11.92 -0.04
C TRP A 131 6.74 10.86 -1.14
N LEU A 132 7.81 10.15 -1.50
CA LEU A 132 7.77 9.10 -2.51
C LEU A 132 6.87 7.95 -2.06
N ASP A 133 7.00 7.50 -0.83
CA ASP A 133 6.21 6.40 -0.27
C ASP A 133 4.74 6.81 -0.09
N THR A 134 4.50 8.06 0.31
CA THR A 134 3.15 8.63 0.32
C THR A 134 2.54 8.66 -1.09
N ALA A 135 3.33 9.01 -2.11
CA ALA A 135 2.88 8.96 -3.50
C ALA A 135 2.62 7.53 -3.99
N GLY A 136 3.41 6.56 -3.54
CA GLY A 136 3.15 5.13 -3.75
C GLY A 136 1.78 4.74 -3.20
N CYS A 137 1.51 5.09 -1.94
CA CYS A 137 0.22 4.86 -1.29
C CYS A 137 -0.95 5.49 -2.08
N LEU A 138 -0.84 6.76 -2.46
CA LEU A 138 -1.84 7.43 -3.31
C LEU A 138 -2.06 6.71 -4.63
N THR A 139 -0.99 6.23 -5.27
CA THR A 139 -1.08 5.48 -6.53
C THR A 139 -1.92 4.22 -6.36
N GLY A 140 -1.66 3.43 -5.31
CA GLY A 140 -2.46 2.25 -4.98
C GLY A 140 -3.95 2.55 -4.81
N PHE A 141 -4.27 3.65 -4.13
CA PHE A 141 -5.65 4.08 -3.95
C PHE A 141 -6.35 4.46 -5.24
N PHE A 142 -5.71 5.31 -6.05
CA PHE A 142 -6.31 5.74 -7.30
C PHE A 142 -6.51 4.59 -8.27
N LEU A 143 -5.61 3.60 -8.28
CA LEU A 143 -5.77 2.37 -9.05
C LEU A 143 -7.03 1.60 -8.63
N VAL A 144 -7.22 1.35 -7.34
CA VAL A 144 -8.42 0.66 -6.83
C VAL A 144 -9.69 1.46 -7.13
N PHE A 145 -9.66 2.78 -6.92
CA PHE A 145 -10.77 3.67 -7.23
C PHE A 145 -11.15 3.61 -8.72
N LEU A 146 -10.17 3.66 -9.62
CA LEU A 146 -10.39 3.59 -11.06
C LEU A 146 -10.99 2.24 -11.47
N ILE A 147 -10.49 1.13 -10.91
CA ILE A 147 -11.02 -0.21 -11.15
C ILE A 147 -12.49 -0.28 -10.73
N PHE A 148 -12.85 0.22 -9.53
CA PHE A 148 -14.24 0.25 -9.10
C PHE A 148 -15.12 1.09 -10.02
N LYS A 149 -14.65 2.26 -10.46
CA LYS A 149 -15.40 3.12 -11.39
C LYS A 149 -15.67 2.40 -12.72
N ILE A 150 -14.67 1.72 -13.29
CA ILE A 150 -14.80 0.96 -14.54
C ILE A 150 -15.78 -0.21 -14.36
N VAL A 151 -15.64 -0.99 -13.28
CA VAL A 151 -16.52 -2.15 -13.02
C VAL A 151 -17.97 -1.72 -12.82
N ARG A 152 -18.23 -0.64 -12.07
CA ARG A 152 -19.59 -0.12 -11.88
C ARG A 152 -20.18 0.43 -13.17
N SER A 153 -19.40 1.15 -13.97
CA SER A 153 -19.86 1.66 -15.28
C SER A 153 -20.32 0.52 -16.20
N LYS A 154 -19.58 -0.59 -16.25
CA LYS A 154 -19.97 -1.78 -17.02
C LYS A 154 -21.24 -2.46 -16.46
N HIS A 155 -21.46 -2.42 -15.16
CA HIS A 155 -22.65 -3.02 -14.53
C HIS A 155 -23.94 -2.22 -14.80
N HIS A 156 -23.84 -0.90 -14.97
CA HIS A 156 -24.96 -0.05 -15.40
C HIS A 156 -25.21 -0.07 -16.91
N ALA A 157 -24.24 -0.55 -17.70
CA ALA A 157 -24.35 -0.69 -19.16
C ALA A 157 -24.92 -2.06 -19.61
N LYS A 158 -25.20 -2.98 -18.69
CA LYS A 158 -25.91 -4.23 -18.98
C LYS A 158 -27.42 -3.98 -18.80
N PRO A 159 -28.25 -4.12 -19.86
CA PRO A 159 -29.70 -4.00 -19.77
C PRO A 159 -30.34 -5.13 -18.97
#